data_AF-A0AAW9KL53-F1
#
_entry.id   AF-A0AAW9KL53-F1
#
_cell.length_a   1.000
_cell.length_b   1.000
_cell.length_c   1.000
_cell.angle_alpha   90.00
_cell.angle_beta   90.00
_cell.angle_gamma   90.00
#
_symmetry.space_group_name_H-M   'P 1'
#
loop_
_entity.id
_entity.type
_entity.pdbx_description
1 polymer ?
#
loop_
_entity_poly.entity_id
_entity_poly.type
_entity_poly.pdbx_seq_one_letter_code
_entity_poly.pdbx_strand_id
1 'polypeptide(L)'
;NGFIYGQGEMVFDYKIDDNIDVTEVIVKSGVDRYGYNGGENGEKFIYNYKTSDYEKITLSQGFEKIEDIGNYIENNTVKIKVVVDDMKGQSMVPRITVKGREK
;
A
#
# COMPACT_ATOMS: atom_id res chain seq x y z
N ASN A 1 -2.81 11.01 9.50
CA ASN A 1 -2.28 10.79 8.14
C ASN A 1 -0.86 11.34 8.10
N GLY A 2 0.11 10.48 7.76
CA GLY A 2 1.53 10.82 7.79
C GLY A 2 2.05 11.18 6.41
N PHE A 3 2.76 12.30 6.32
CA PHE A 3 3.53 12.68 5.14
C PHE A 3 4.94 12.10 5.21
N ILE A 4 5.48 11.83 4.04
CA ILE A 4 6.80 11.30 3.80
C ILE A 4 7.57 12.35 3.01
N TYR A 5 8.75 12.71 3.49
CA TYR A 5 9.63 13.70 2.87
C TYR A 5 11.03 13.12 2.66
N GLY A 6 11.76 13.69 1.70
CA GLY A 6 13.14 13.34 1.39
C GLY A 6 13.26 12.36 0.22
N GLN A 7 14.44 11.76 0.09
CA GLN A 7 14.77 10.83 -0.98
C GLN A 7 15.08 9.45 -0.39
N GLY A 8 14.40 8.42 -0.89
CA GLY A 8 14.67 7.04 -0.47
C GLY A 8 13.47 6.12 -0.58
N GLU A 9 13.63 4.94 0.02
CA GLU A 9 12.61 3.89 0.04
C GLU A 9 12.16 3.62 1.48
N MET A 10 10.87 3.40 1.66
CA MET A 10 10.31 2.93 2.92
C MET A 10 9.38 1.76 2.69
N VAL A 11 9.44 0.77 3.58
CA VAL A 11 8.59 -0.41 3.53
C VAL A 11 7.64 -0.38 4.72
N PHE A 12 6.35 -0.56 4.43
CA PHE A 12 5.28 -0.63 5.39
C PHE A 12 4.72 -2.05 5.44
N ASP A 13 4.76 -2.64 6.63
CA ASP A 13 4.18 -3.94 6.92
C ASP A 13 2.78 -3.75 7.51
N TYR A 14 1.76 -4.10 6.73
CA TYR A 14 0.37 -4.06 7.18
C TYR A 14 -0.04 -5.45 7.66
N LYS A 15 -0.19 -5.58 8.98
CA LYS A 15 -0.71 -6.79 9.61
C LYS A 15 -2.24 -6.81 9.56
N ILE A 16 -2.78 -7.93 9.10
CA ILE A 16 -4.20 -8.24 9.05
C ILE A 16 -4.51 -9.15 10.24
N ASP A 17 -5.72 -9.01 10.81
CA ASP A 17 -6.16 -9.86 11.92
C ASP A 17 -6.19 -11.34 11.50
N ASP A 18 -5.65 -12.21 12.36
CA ASP A 18 -5.51 -13.64 12.08
C ASP A 18 -6.87 -14.36 11.96
N ASN A 19 -7.95 -13.79 12.48
CA ASN A 19 -9.30 -14.35 12.41
C ASN A 19 -10.02 -14.08 11.08
N ILE A 20 -9.38 -13.37 10.14
CA ILE A 20 -9.98 -13.01 8.85
C ILE A 20 -9.43 -13.90 7.74
N ASP A 21 -10.31 -14.60 7.03
CA ASP A 21 -10.04 -15.18 5.72
C ASP A 21 -10.21 -14.10 4.64
N VAL A 22 -9.10 -13.62 4.09
CA VAL A 22 -9.06 -12.43 3.24
C VAL A 22 -9.59 -12.74 1.84
N THR A 23 -10.58 -11.97 1.39
CA THR A 23 -11.18 -12.10 0.05
C THR A 23 -10.91 -10.89 -0.85
N GLU A 24 -10.52 -9.76 -0.27
CA GLU A 24 -10.21 -8.53 -1.02
C GLU A 24 -9.17 -7.69 -0.30
N VAL A 25 -8.19 -7.18 -1.06
CA VAL A 25 -7.25 -6.15 -0.62
C VAL A 25 -7.34 -4.97 -1.59
N ILE A 26 -7.51 -3.77 -1.03
CA ILE A 26 -7.49 -2.52 -1.78
C ILE A 26 -6.40 -1.63 -1.16
N VAL A 27 -5.42 -1.24 -1.95
CA VAL A 27 -4.43 -0.23 -1.56
C VAL A 27 -4.99 1.14 -1.96
N LYS A 28 -4.95 2.11 -1.06
CA LYS A 28 -5.46 3.46 -1.26
C LYS A 28 -4.34 4.45 -1.00
N SER A 29 -4.36 5.55 -1.74
CA SER A 29 -3.53 6.70 -1.43
C SER A 29 -3.83 7.20 -0.01
N GLY A 30 -2.80 7.74 0.63
CA GLY A 30 -2.99 8.59 1.78
C GLY A 30 -3.84 9.80 1.40
N VAL A 31 -4.48 10.40 2.39
CA VAL A 31 -5.17 11.69 2.24
C VAL A 31 -4.82 12.54 3.46
N ASP A 32 -4.89 13.85 3.37
CA ASP A 32 -4.73 14.73 4.52
C ASP A 32 -5.93 14.62 5.48
N ARG A 33 -5.99 15.47 6.50
CA ARG A 33 -7.10 15.49 7.47
C ARG A 33 -8.45 15.90 6.87
N TYR A 34 -8.46 16.49 5.67
CA TYR A 34 -9.65 16.94 4.96
C TYR A 34 -10.06 15.98 3.82
N GLY A 35 -9.35 14.86 3.67
CA GLY A 35 -9.61 13.89 2.61
C GLY A 35 -8.95 14.23 1.27
N TYR A 36 -8.05 15.22 1.24
CA TYR A 36 -7.36 15.64 0.02
C TYR A 36 -6.03 14.88 -0.17
N ASN A 37 -5.73 14.46 -1.40
CA ASN A 37 -4.50 13.74 -1.75
C ASN A 37 -3.44 14.67 -2.40
N GLY A 38 -3.37 15.91 -1.93
CA GLY A 38 -2.53 16.95 -2.52
C GLY A 38 -1.04 16.68 -2.35
N GLY A 39 -0.33 16.53 -3.47
CA GLY A 39 1.12 16.38 -3.47
C GLY A 39 1.61 14.96 -3.23
N GLU A 40 0.83 13.94 -3.55
CA GLU A 40 1.26 12.54 -3.54
C GLU A 40 2.05 12.18 -4.79
N ASN A 41 3.37 12.18 -4.68
CA ASN A 41 4.28 11.97 -5.82
C ASN A 41 5.18 10.73 -5.68
N GLY A 42 5.07 10.00 -4.57
CA GLY A 42 5.84 8.78 -4.37
C GLY A 42 5.38 7.66 -5.31
N GLU A 43 6.29 6.77 -5.69
CA GLU A 43 5.92 5.51 -6.36
C GLU A 43 5.56 4.45 -5.33
N LYS A 44 4.59 3.59 -5.62
CA LYS A 44 4.15 2.52 -4.72
C LYS A 44 4.34 1.17 -5.37
N PHE A 45 4.76 0.22 -4.56
CA PHE A 45 4.95 -1.16 -4.96
C PHE A 45 4.39 -2.09 -3.90
N ILE A 46 3.87 -3.23 -4.32
CA ILE A 46 3.42 -4.32 -3.45
C ILE A 46 4.43 -5.47 -3.54
N TYR A 47 4.76 -6.08 -2.40
CA TYR A 47 5.65 -7.23 -2.37
C TYR A 47 4.92 -8.50 -2.80
N ASN A 48 5.44 -9.17 -3.83
CA ASN A 48 4.96 -10.46 -4.27
C ASN A 48 5.80 -11.57 -3.63
N TYR A 49 5.20 -12.34 -2.73
CA TYR A 49 5.87 -13.43 -2.01
C TYR A 49 6.20 -14.63 -2.92
N LYS A 50 5.44 -14.81 -4.00
CA LYS A 50 5.68 -15.87 -4.98
C LYS A 50 6.95 -15.60 -5.80
N THR A 51 7.23 -14.35 -6.16
CA THR A 51 8.40 -13.96 -6.96
C THR A 51 9.55 -13.40 -6.12
N SER A 52 9.30 -13.07 -4.85
CA SER A 52 10.24 -12.38 -3.95
C SER A 52 10.71 -11.02 -4.46
N ASP A 53 9.81 -10.28 -5.11
CA ASP A 53 10.10 -8.95 -5.67
C ASP A 53 8.94 -7.96 -5.44
N TYR A 54 9.22 -6.67 -5.65
CA TYR A 54 8.25 -5.58 -5.55
C TYR A 54 7.67 -5.24 -6.93
N GLU A 55 6.35 -5.32 -7.03
CA GLU A 55 5.62 -4.99 -8.25
C GLU A 55 4.97 -3.61 -8.14
N LYS A 56 5.13 -2.77 -9.18
CA LYS A 56 4.59 -1.40 -9.16
C LYS A 56 3.07 -1.43 -9.22
N ILE A 57 2.44 -0.69 -8.32
CA ILE A 57 0.97 -0.49 -8.32
C ILE A 57 0.64 0.94 -8.74
N THR A 58 -0.45 1.08 -9.50
CA THR A 58 -0.88 2.39 -10.01
C THR A 58 -2.20 2.79 -9.36
N LEU A 59 -2.17 3.80 -8.49
CA LEU A 59 -3.35 4.29 -7.77
C LEU A 59 -4.12 5.31 -8.62
N SER A 60 -4.52 4.95 -9.84
CA SER A 60 -5.07 5.87 -10.86
C SER A 60 -6.27 6.67 -10.38
N GLN A 61 -7.15 6.06 -9.57
CA GLN A 61 -8.32 6.71 -8.97
C GLN A 61 -8.13 6.96 -7.46
N GLY A 62 -6.89 7.04 -7.00
CA GLY A 62 -6.53 7.09 -5.58
C GLY A 62 -6.62 5.74 -4.87
N PHE A 63 -6.88 4.66 -5.60
CA PHE A 63 -6.81 3.29 -5.10
C PHE A 63 -6.46 2.30 -6.22
N GLU A 64 -6.03 1.11 -5.82
CA GLU A 64 -5.85 -0.08 -6.65
C GLU A 64 -6.42 -1.29 -5.92
N LYS A 65 -7.21 -2.11 -6.61
CA LYS A 65 -7.68 -3.40 -6.10
C LYS A 65 -6.69 -4.46 -6.53
N ILE A 66 -6.17 -5.21 -5.56
CA ILE A 66 -5.15 -6.23 -5.82
C ILE A 66 -5.82 -7.50 -6.32
N GLU A 67 -5.42 -7.94 -7.51
CA GLU A 67 -5.79 -9.24 -8.08
C GLU A 67 -4.84 -10.34 -7.56
N ASP A 68 -5.26 -11.60 -7.61
CA ASP A 68 -4.47 -12.74 -7.15
C ASP A 68 -3.83 -12.56 -5.77
N ILE A 69 -4.63 -12.09 -4.79
CA ILE A 69 -4.20 -11.69 -3.44
C ILE A 69 -3.33 -12.73 -2.72
N GLY A 70 -3.45 -14.02 -3.04
CA GLY A 70 -2.63 -15.08 -2.48
C GLY A 70 -1.14 -14.94 -2.79
N ASN A 71 -0.76 -14.18 -3.81
CA ASN A 71 0.65 -13.87 -4.09
C ASN A 71 1.22 -12.77 -3.18
N TYR A 72 0.37 -11.98 -2.52
CA TYR A 72 0.75 -10.72 -1.87
C TYR A 72 0.47 -10.70 -0.36
N ILE A 73 -0.05 -11.80 0.19
CA ILE A 73 -0.30 -11.98 1.62
C ILE A 73 0.43 -13.22 2.09
N GLU A 74 1.37 -13.05 3.02
CA GLU A 74 2.03 -14.14 3.73
C GLU A 74 1.98 -13.82 5.23
N ASN A 75 1.67 -14.81 6.08
CA ASN A 75 1.51 -14.62 7.52
C ASN A 75 0.63 -13.42 7.87
N ASN A 76 -0.53 -13.32 7.20
CA ASN A 76 -1.49 -12.21 7.31
C ASN A 76 -0.84 -10.81 7.17
N THR A 77 0.23 -10.70 6.39
CA THR A 77 0.98 -9.45 6.22
C THR A 77 1.08 -9.07 4.75
N VAL A 78 0.66 -7.84 4.43
CA VAL A 78 0.88 -7.18 3.13
C VAL A 78 2.02 -6.18 3.29
N LYS A 79 3.01 -6.21 2.39
CA LYS A 79 4.11 -5.24 2.39
C LYS A 79 3.97 -4.26 1.23
N ILE A 80 4.01 -2.98 1.54
CA ILE A 80 3.99 -1.90 0.55
C ILE A 80 5.29 -1.12 0.64
N LYS A 81 6.01 -1.00 -0.47
CA LYS A 81 7.13 -0.07 -0.60
C LYS A 81 6.64 1.26 -1.15
N VAL A 82 7.11 2.34 -0.56
CA VAL A 82 6.96 3.70 -1.08
C VAL A 82 8.34 4.25 -1.40
N VAL A 83 8.52 4.72 -2.64
CA VAL A 83 9.75 5.37 -3.10
C VAL A 83 9.46 6.85 -3.25
N VAL A 84 10.23 7.70 -2.56
CA VAL A 84 10.09 9.15 -2.58
C VAL A 84 11.33 9.80 -3.18
N ASP A 85 11.09 10.85 -3.94
CA ASP A 85 12.09 11.63 -4.68
C ASP A 85 11.85 13.10 -4.30
N ASP A 86 12.84 13.74 -3.67
CA ASP A 86 12.69 15.07 -3.09
C ASP A 86 12.33 16.13 -4.13
N MET A 87 12.76 15.93 -5.38
CA MET A 87 12.48 16.81 -6.51
C MET A 87 11.04 16.71 -6.97
N LYS A 88 10.38 15.58 -6.68
CA LYS A 88 8.97 15.35 -7.01
C LYS A 88 8.04 15.76 -5.86
N GLY A 89 8.57 16.07 -4.69
CA GLY A 89 7.81 16.55 -3.53
C GLY A 89 7.56 15.47 -2.49
N GLN A 90 6.40 15.52 -1.84
CA GLN A 90 6.06 14.62 -0.74
C GLN A 90 5.37 13.34 -1.23
N SER A 91 5.25 12.36 -0.33
CA SER A 91 4.36 11.22 -0.47
C SER A 91 3.55 11.04 0.80
N MET A 92 2.49 10.24 0.78
CA MET A 92 1.72 9.91 1.96
C MET A 92 1.82 8.41 2.24
N VAL A 93 1.75 8.06 3.52
CA VAL A 93 1.67 6.65 3.91
C VAL A 93 0.41 6.04 3.29
N PRO A 94 0.51 4.96 2.50
CA PRO A 94 -0.65 4.34 1.89
C PRO A 94 -1.56 3.75 2.97
N ARG A 95 -2.81 3.52 2.61
CA ARG A 95 -3.77 2.81 3.45
C ARG A 95 -4.14 1.52 2.76
N ILE A 96 -4.38 0.47 3.52
CA ILE A 96 -5.01 -0.73 2.97
C ILE A 96 -6.44 -0.86 3.52
N THR A 97 -7.34 -1.35 2.69
CA THR A 97 -8.66 -1.84 3.10
C THR A 97 -8.69 -3.33 2.81
N VAL A 98 -9.09 -4.11 3.80
CA VAL A 98 -9.20 -5.55 3.70
C VAL A 98 -10.66 -5.94 3.89
N LYS A 99 -11.17 -6.84 3.07
CA LYS A 99 -12.43 -7.55 3.34
C LYS A 99 -12.16 -9.04 3.38
N GLY A 100 -12.99 -9.72 4.15
CA GLY A 100 -12.86 -11.15 4.37
C GLY A 100 -14.07 -11.71 5.10
N ARG A 101 -13.95 -12.96 5.48
CA ARG A 101 -14.91 -13.66 6.34
C ARG A 101 -14.21 -14.06 7.63
N GLU A 102 -14.99 -14.23 8.69
CA GLU A 102 -14.47 -14.88 9.89
C GLU A 102 -14.08 -16.32 9.57
N LYS A 103 -12.97 -16.80 10.13
CA LYS A 103 -12.46 -18.17 9.96
C LYS A 103 -13.26 -19.20 10.76
#